data_AF-A0A8H3C3W1-F1
#
_entry.id   AF-A0A8H3C3W1-F1
#
_cell.length_a   1.000
_cell.length_b   1.000
_cell.length_c   1.000
_cell.angle_alpha   90.00
_cell.angle_beta   90.00
_cell.angle_gamma   90.00
#
_symmetry.space_group_name_H-M   'P 1'
#
loop_
_entity.id
_entity.type
_entity.pdbx_description
1 polymer ?
#
loop_
_entity_poly.entity_id
_entity_poly.type
_entity_poly.pdbx_seq_one_letter_code
_entity_poly.pdbx_strand_id
1 'polypeptide(L)'
;FDSPYHYIVIQVSPPTETLTLRYAIQKALQQLFGLTRAGILIDVLSEVTENVDGKEYGRVVLRAVAEDIEFVLAALPVWPDPTMRVVEHSTFLPGIDVKDLK
;
A
#
# COMPACT_ATOMS: atom_id res chain seq x y z
N PHE A 1 -13.58 17.46 -8.68
CA PHE A 1 -12.16 17.40 -9.08
C PHE A 1 -11.71 16.00 -8.74
N ASP A 2 -11.58 15.14 -9.74
CA ASP A 2 -11.04 13.79 -9.51
C ASP A 2 -9.53 13.90 -9.50
N SER A 3 -8.91 13.52 -8.38
CA SER A 3 -7.47 13.39 -8.27
C SER A 3 -7.02 12.29 -9.25
N PRO A 4 -5.95 12.49 -10.04
CA PRO A 4 -5.41 11.43 -10.90
C PRO A 4 -4.80 10.28 -10.08
N TYR A 5 -4.66 10.47 -8.77
CA TYR A 5 -4.06 9.53 -7.83
C TYR A 5 -5.07 8.97 -6.86
N HIS A 6 -4.84 7.70 -6.51
CA HIS A 6 -5.53 6.99 -5.45
C HIS A 6 -4.51 6.57 -4.40
N TYR A 7 -4.94 6.64 -3.14
CA TYR A 7 -4.11 6.40 -1.99
C TYR A 7 -4.59 5.17 -1.23
N ILE A 8 -3.67 4.36 -0.74
CA ILE A 8 -3.97 3.11 -0.05
C ILE A 8 -3.18 3.09 1.25
N VAL A 9 -3.87 2.91 2.37
CA VAL A 9 -3.22 2.61 3.65
C VAL A 9 -3.18 1.10 3.79
N ILE A 10 -1.98 0.56 3.95
CA ILE A 10 -1.78 -0.86 4.18
C ILE A 10 -1.09 -1.09 5.53
N GLN A 11 -1.39 -2.24 6.12
CA GLN A 11 -0.67 -2.81 7.24
C GLN A 11 0.22 -3.95 6.73
N VAL A 12 1.48 -3.94 7.14
CA VAL A 12 2.52 -4.87 6.69
C VAL A 12 3.06 -5.64 7.89
N SER A 13 3.13 -6.96 7.78
CA SER A 13 3.67 -7.84 8.84
C SER A 13 4.59 -8.89 8.23
N PRO A 14 5.85 -9.01 8.68
CA PRO A 14 6.53 -8.12 9.63
C PRO A 14 6.75 -6.70 9.06
N PRO A 15 7.02 -5.67 9.88
CA PRO A 15 7.44 -4.35 9.39
C PRO A 15 8.62 -4.53 8.43
N THR A 16 8.55 -3.88 7.28
CA THR A 16 9.44 -4.16 6.15
C THR A 16 9.85 -2.87 5.49
N GLU A 17 11.15 -2.70 5.26
CA GLU A 17 11.70 -1.53 4.59
C GLU A 17 11.09 -1.29 3.20
N THR A 18 10.98 -0.02 2.83
CA THR A 18 10.37 0.45 1.60
C THR A 18 10.83 -0.29 0.32
N LEU A 19 12.12 -0.61 0.17
CA LEU A 19 12.65 -1.30 -1.01
C LEU A 19 12.10 -2.73 -1.12
N THR A 20 12.13 -3.47 -0.02
CA THR A 20 11.64 -4.84 0.07
C THR A 20 10.12 -4.87 -0.13
N LEU A 21 9.39 -3.90 0.42
CA LEU A 21 7.96 -3.76 0.22
C LEU A 21 7.62 -3.51 -1.26
N ARG A 22 8.31 -2.59 -1.94
CA ARG A 22 8.09 -2.34 -3.37
C ARG A 22 8.36 -3.59 -4.21
N TYR A 23 9.43 -4.31 -3.90
CA TYR A 23 9.74 -5.58 -4.57
C TYR A 23 8.62 -6.61 -4.36
N ALA A 24 8.12 -6.75 -3.13
CA ALA A 24 7.01 -7.64 -2.80
C ALA A 24 5.74 -7.29 -3.61
N ILE A 25 5.37 -6.01 -3.67
CA ILE A 25 4.21 -5.56 -4.45
C ILE A 25 4.39 -5.83 -5.95
N GLN A 26 5.58 -5.54 -6.50
CA GLN A 26 5.91 -5.84 -7.89
C GLN A 26 5.78 -7.34 -8.19
N LYS A 27 6.24 -8.20 -7.27
CA LYS A 27 6.12 -9.65 -7.43
C LYS A 27 4.68 -10.14 -7.31
N ALA A 28 3.89 -9.56 -6.42
CA ALA A 28 2.46 -9.84 -6.32
C ALA A 28 1.71 -9.49 -7.60
N LEU A 29 1.99 -8.31 -8.16
CA LEU A 29 1.46 -7.86 -9.45
C LEU A 29 1.88 -8.79 -10.60
N GLN A 30 3.16 -9.17 -10.64
CA GLN A 30 3.68 -10.12 -11.62
C GLN A 30 2.99 -11.49 -11.52
N GLN A 31 2.73 -11.96 -10.30
CA GLN A 31 2.10 -13.25 -10.05
C GLN A 31 0.65 -13.30 -10.52
N LEU A 32 -0.13 -12.23 -10.31
CA LEU A 32 -1.54 -12.19 -10.71
C LEU A 32 -1.76 -11.80 -12.17
N PHE A 33 -0.99 -10.83 -12.67
CA PHE A 33 -1.29 -10.14 -13.92
C PHE A 33 -0.16 -10.22 -14.95
N GLY A 34 0.91 -10.95 -14.63
CA GLY A 34 2.06 -11.11 -15.51
C GLY A 34 2.92 -9.85 -15.64
N LEU A 35 3.83 -9.88 -16.61
CA LEU A 35 4.87 -8.86 -16.75
C LEU A 35 4.33 -7.46 -17.08
N THR A 36 3.21 -7.38 -17.81
CA THR A 36 2.62 -6.11 -18.27
C THR A 36 2.20 -5.21 -17.12
N ARG A 37 1.66 -5.79 -16.04
CA ARG A 37 1.20 -5.03 -14.86
C ARG A 37 2.20 -5.06 -13.70
N ALA A 38 3.26 -5.86 -13.79
CA ALA A 38 4.34 -5.84 -12.80
C ALA A 38 5.06 -4.48 -12.71
N GLY A 39 5.00 -3.67 -13.77
CA GLY A 39 5.61 -2.34 -13.83
C GLY A 39 4.70 -1.18 -13.45
N ILE A 40 3.54 -1.42 -12.82
CA ILE A 40 2.68 -0.33 -12.33
C ILE A 40 3.49 0.55 -11.37
N LEU A 41 3.41 1.87 -11.58
CA LEU A 41 4.11 2.84 -10.75
C LEU A 41 3.39 3.00 -9.40
N ILE A 42 4.10 2.66 -8.33
CA ILE A 42 3.60 2.75 -6.95
C ILE A 42 4.63 3.50 -6.12
N ASP A 43 4.19 4.61 -5.54
CA ASP A 43 4.99 5.39 -4.61
C ASP A 43 4.65 5.01 -3.17
N VAL A 44 5.68 4.92 -2.33
CA VAL A 44 5.52 4.84 -0.87
C VAL A 44 5.70 6.25 -0.31
N LEU A 45 4.63 6.81 0.26
CA LEU A 45 4.61 8.20 0.74
C LEU A 45 5.01 8.32 2.22
N SER A 46 4.67 7.31 3.01
CA SER A 46 4.93 7.28 4.45
C SER A 46 5.01 5.83 4.92
N GLU A 47 5.89 5.57 5.88
CA GLU A 47 6.11 4.29 6.53
C GLU A 47 6.31 4.57 8.02
N VAL A 48 5.44 4.00 8.86
CA VAL A 48 5.48 4.13 10.32
C VAL A 48 5.33 2.75 10.92
N THR A 49 6.20 2.38 11.86
CA THR A 49 6.02 1.16 12.64
C THR A 49 5.06 1.45 13.80
N GLU A 50 3.96 0.71 13.85
CA GLU A 50 2.98 0.74 14.93
C GLU A 50 3.12 -0.53 15.78
N ASN A 51 2.89 -0.42 17.09
CA ASN A 51 2.80 -1.56 17.99
C ASN A 51 1.33 -1.76 18.37
N VAL A 52 0.75 -2.90 17.99
CA VAL A 52 -0.62 -3.29 18.31
C VAL A 52 -0.57 -4.59 19.08
N ASP A 53 -1.06 -4.58 20.32
CA ASP A 53 -1.10 -5.74 21.22
C ASP A 53 0.27 -6.44 21.39
N GLY A 54 1.35 -5.67 21.44
CA GLY A 54 2.71 -6.19 21.61
C GLY A 54 3.34 -6.73 20.33
N LYS A 55 2.67 -6.60 19.17
CA LYS A 55 3.21 -6.96 17.86
C LYS A 55 3.48 -5.72 17.02
N GLU A 56 4.62 -5.71 16.37
CA GLU A 56 5.01 -4.63 15.47
C GLU A 56 4.42 -4.86 14.08
N TYR A 57 3.86 -3.79 13.50
CA TYR A 57 3.32 -3.75 12.16
C TYR A 57 3.81 -2.49 11.46
N GLY A 58 4.08 -2.57 10.15
CA GLY A 58 4.31 -1.38 9.34
C GLY A 58 2.98 -0.81 8.84
N ARG A 59 2.65 0.43 9.16
CA ARG A 59 1.58 1.18 8.51
C ARG A 59 2.18 2.01 7.38
N VAL A 60 1.72 1.77 6.16
CA VAL A 60 2.32 2.34 4.96
C VAL A 60 1.25 3.01 4.12
N VAL A 61 1.54 4.21 3.62
CA VAL A 61 0.68 4.92 2.67
C VAL A 61 1.27 4.78 1.27
N LEU A 62 0.54 4.11 0.38
CA LEU A 62 0.86 3.97 -1.03
C LEU A 62 0.09 4.99 -1.86
N ARG A 63 0.67 5.35 -3.01
CA ARG A 63 0.00 6.12 -4.06
C ARG A 63 0.19 5.43 -5.41
N ALA A 64 -0.91 5.28 -6.14
CA ALA A 64 -0.93 4.80 -7.52
C ALA A 64 -1.83 5.70 -8.37
N VAL A 65 -1.73 5.59 -9.68
CA VAL A 65 -2.69 6.24 -10.59
C VAL A 65 -4.06 5.57 -10.46
N ALA A 66 -5.13 6.35 -10.57
CA ALA A 66 -6.50 5.86 -10.37
C ALA A 66 -6.88 4.72 -11.34
N GLU A 67 -6.32 4.71 -12.54
CA GLU A 67 -6.57 3.67 -13.56
C GLU A 67 -6.01 2.28 -13.19
N ASP A 68 -4.99 2.25 -12.33
CA ASP A 68 -4.30 1.01 -11.95
C ASP A 68 -4.73 0.48 -10.57
N ILE A 69 -5.58 1.21 -9.85
CA ILE A 69 -5.88 0.97 -8.43
C ILE A 69 -6.42 -0.45 -8.16
N GLU A 70 -7.32 -0.94 -9.00
CA GLU A 70 -7.94 -2.26 -8.84
C GLU A 70 -6.90 -3.38 -8.92
N PHE A 71 -5.87 -3.23 -9.76
CA PHE A 71 -4.78 -4.20 -9.86
C PHE A 71 -3.92 -4.17 -8.59
N VAL A 72 -3.64 -2.99 -8.05
CA VAL A 72 -2.86 -2.85 -6.82
C VAL A 72 -3.62 -3.46 -5.64
N LEU A 73 -4.89 -3.12 -5.47
CA LEU A 73 -5.74 -3.64 -4.39
C LEU A 73 -5.85 -5.17 -4.43
N ALA A 74 -6.02 -5.74 -5.63
CA ALA A 74 -6.07 -7.19 -5.81
C ALA A 74 -4.73 -7.89 -5.53
N ALA A 75 -3.60 -7.24 -5.83
CA ALA A 75 -2.27 -7.83 -5.67
C ALA A 75 -1.78 -7.88 -4.23
N LEU A 76 -2.06 -6.85 -3.42
CA LEU A 76 -1.57 -6.75 -2.03
C LEU A 76 -1.80 -8.01 -1.18
N PRO A 77 -3.01 -8.60 -1.10
CA PRO A 77 -3.25 -9.77 -0.24
C PRO A 77 -2.66 -11.09 -0.77
N VAL A 78 -2.16 -11.12 -2.01
CA VAL A 78 -1.68 -12.36 -2.64
C VAL A 78 -0.25 -12.71 -2.25
N TRP A 79 0.54 -11.70 -1.84
CA TRP A 79 1.91 -11.95 -1.45
C TRP A 79 2.00 -12.50 -0.02
N PRO A 80 2.74 -13.61 0.20
CA PRO A 80 2.74 -14.29 1.48
C PRO A 80 3.69 -13.68 2.52
N ASP A 81 4.78 -13.02 2.09
CA ASP A 81 5.81 -12.50 3.01
C ASP A 81 6.61 -11.31 2.42
N PRO A 82 6.46 -10.08 2.95
CA PRO A 82 5.61 -9.73 4.07
C PRO A 82 4.12 -9.83 3.71
N THR A 83 3.30 -10.17 4.69
CA THR A 83 1.85 -10.11 4.54
C THR A 83 1.41 -8.66 4.47
N MET A 84 0.57 -8.32 3.49
CA MET A 84 0.05 -6.97 3.27
C MET A 84 -1.47 -7.01 3.35
N ARG A 85 -2.04 -6.14 4.20
CA ARG A 85 -3.49 -5.98 4.37
C ARG A 85 -3.89 -4.55 4.07
N VAL A 86 -4.90 -4.37 3.23
CA VAL A 86 -5.52 -3.06 3.00
C VAL A 86 -6.32 -2.68 4.25
N VAL A 87 -6.04 -1.51 4.80
CA VAL A 87 -6.78 -0.90 5.92
C VAL A 87 -7.88 0.01 5.39
N GLU A 88 -7.50 0.93 4.50
CA GLU A 88 -8.41 1.87 3.84
C GLU A 88 -7.80 2.35 2.52
N HIS A 89 -8.63 2.91 1.64
CA HIS A 89 -8.17 3.56 0.41
C HIS A 89 -9.10 4.72 0.03
N SER A 90 -8.56 5.75 -0.60
CA SER A 90 -9.29 6.99 -0.91
C SER A 90 -8.69 7.70 -2.12
N THR A 91 -9.51 8.51 -2.80
CA THR A 91 -9.06 9.44 -3.85
C THR A 91 -8.39 10.70 -3.28
N PHE A 92 -8.40 10.85 -1.95
CA PHE A 92 -7.72 11.91 -1.21
C PHE A 92 -6.67 11.31 -0.28
N LEU A 93 -5.59 12.06 -0.03
CA LEU A 93 -4.50 11.61 0.83
C LEU A 93 -5.04 11.31 2.25
N PRO A 94 -4.96 10.06 2.73
CA PRO A 94 -5.34 9.67 4.09
C PRO A 94 -4.39 10.37 5.05
N GLY A 95 -4.90 11.32 5.83
CA GLY A 95 -4.07 12.21 6.67
C GLY A 95 -4.46 13.68 6.66
N ILE A 96 -5.40 14.10 5.80
CA ILE A 96 -6.17 15.36 6.01
C ILE A 96 -7.55 15.00 6.55
N ASP A 97 -7.61 14.16 7.59
CA ASP A 97 -8.80 14.05 8.44
C ASP A 97 -8.48 14.80 9.73
N VAL A 98 -9.30 15.80 10.06
CA VAL A 98 -9.11 16.89 11.05
C VAL A 98 -9.05 16.38 12.51
N LYS A 99 -8.82 15.09 12.73
CA LYS A 99 -8.86 14.46 14.06
C LYS A 99 -7.59 14.71 14.90
N ASP A 100 -6.48 15.06 14.26
CA ASP A 100 -5.23 15.46 14.93
C ASP A 100 -5.07 17.00 15.06
N LEU A 101 -6.15 17.75 14.84
CA LEU A 101 -6.22 19.23 14.93
C LEU A 101 -7.02 19.71 16.17
N LYS A 102 -6.92 19.00 17.29
CA LYS A 102 -7.51 19.41 18.57
C LYS A 102 -6.45 19.59 19.65
#